data_AF-A0A937Q2V0-F1
#
_entry.id   AF-A0A937Q2V0-F1
#
_cell.length_a   1.000
_cell.length_b   1.000
_cell.length_c   1.000
_cell.angle_alpha   90.00
_cell.angle_beta   90.00
_cell.angle_gamma   90.00
#
_symmetry.space_group_name_H-M   'P 1'
#
loop_
_entity.id
_entity.type
_entity.pdbx_description
1 polymer ?
#
loop_
_entity_poly.entity_id
_entity_poly.type
_entity_poly.pdbx_seq_one_letter_code
_entity_poly.pdbx_strand_id
1 'polypeptide(L)'
;MSKDEALKILGDSEKEGLVHMVDNAQGQIKHTCNCCGHYCWNVGIIRRRKVPRDSLMEVYFTRRTEMEECIGCGACEEICPVDAVKMVDEKAEVDLDWCIGCGVCGVSCPTGAIGIERRAGKDDAPKDFEHLHQKIRAERGL
;
A
#
# COMPACT_ATOMS: atom_id res chain seq x y z
N MET A 1 -10.01 9.25 -22.60
CA MET A 1 -9.77 7.89 -22.08
C MET A 1 -11.11 7.27 -21.73
N SER A 2 -11.39 6.06 -22.19
CA SER A 2 -12.59 5.32 -21.80
C SER A 2 -12.43 4.67 -20.42
N LYS A 3 -13.52 4.19 -19.81
CA LYS A 3 -13.45 3.45 -18.54
C LYS A 3 -12.58 2.19 -18.68
N ASP A 4 -12.75 1.45 -19.77
CA ASP A 4 -12.03 0.19 -19.98
C ASP A 4 -10.53 0.43 -20.25
N GLU A 5 -10.20 1.51 -20.96
CA GLU A 5 -8.82 1.94 -21.16
C GLU A 5 -8.16 2.31 -19.83
N ALA A 6 -8.88 3.02 -18.95
CA ALA A 6 -8.40 3.36 -17.62
C ALA A 6 -8.15 2.12 -16.75
N LEU A 7 -9.10 1.17 -16.74
CA LEU A 7 -8.97 -0.08 -15.99
C LEU A 7 -7.81 -0.93 -16.51
N LYS A 8 -7.59 -0.96 -17.83
CA LYS A 8 -6.44 -1.64 -18.42
C LYS A 8 -5.12 -1.02 -17.95
N ILE A 9 -5.01 0.31 -17.95
CA ILE A 9 -3.81 1.02 -17.47
C ILE A 9 -3.53 0.71 -16.00
N LEU A 10 -4.58 0.64 -15.16
CA LEU A 10 -4.44 0.26 -13.77
C LEU A 10 -3.90 -1.17 -13.64
N GLY A 11 -4.54 -2.15 -14.28
CA GLY A 11 -4.09 -3.55 -14.23
C GLY A 11 -2.69 -3.77 -14.78
N ASP A 12 -2.28 -3.03 -15.81
CA ASP A 12 -0.90 -3.08 -16.30
C ASP A 12 0.08 -2.45 -15.28
N SER A 13 -0.32 -1.36 -14.61
CA SER A 13 0.49 -0.75 -13.54
C SER A 13 0.68 -1.69 -12.34
N GLU A 14 -0.34 -2.47 -11.96
CA GLU A 14 -0.25 -3.48 -10.89
C GLU A 14 0.78 -4.55 -11.21
N LYS A 15 0.78 -5.05 -12.45
CA LYS A 15 1.73 -6.07 -12.92
C LYS A 15 3.18 -5.58 -12.90
N GLU A 16 3.38 -4.29 -13.16
CA GLU A 16 4.69 -3.63 -13.07
C GLU A 16 5.09 -3.29 -11.61
N GLY A 17 4.29 -3.68 -10.63
CA GLY A 17 4.58 -3.46 -9.21
C GLY A 17 4.36 -2.02 -8.75
N LEU A 18 3.57 -1.22 -9.47
CA LEU A 18 3.27 0.16 -9.09
C LEU A 18 2.20 0.19 -7.99
N VAL A 19 2.42 1.04 -7.00
CA VAL A 19 1.46 1.29 -5.92
C VAL A 19 0.37 2.23 -6.40
N HIS A 20 -0.87 1.77 -6.36
CA HIS A 20 -2.02 2.65 -6.49
C HIS A 20 -2.23 3.46 -5.22
N MET A 21 -2.13 4.79 -5.35
CA MET A 21 -2.54 5.70 -4.29
C MET A 21 -3.71 6.55 -4.77
N VAL A 22 -4.66 6.76 -3.87
CA VAL A 22 -5.83 7.60 -4.05
C VAL A 22 -5.99 8.49 -2.82
N ASP A 23 -6.85 9.50 -2.92
CA ASP A 23 -7.32 10.25 -1.76
C ASP A 23 -7.92 9.29 -0.72
N ASN A 24 -7.39 9.33 0.52
CA ASN A 24 -7.99 8.65 1.67
C ASN A 24 -9.23 9.41 2.17
N ALA A 25 -10.18 9.66 1.28
CA ALA A 25 -11.44 10.33 1.57
C ALA A 25 -12.56 9.68 0.75
N GLN A 26 -13.76 9.70 1.30
CA GLN A 26 -14.95 9.24 0.61
C GLN A 26 -15.36 10.23 -0.50
N GLY A 27 -16.28 9.81 -1.36
CA GLY A 27 -16.83 10.66 -2.42
C GLY A 27 -15.92 10.79 -3.65
N GLN A 28 -15.77 11.99 -4.18
CA GLN A 28 -15.05 12.23 -5.43
C GLN A 28 -13.54 12.21 -5.21
N ILE A 29 -12.90 11.10 -5.58
CA ILE A 29 -11.44 10.98 -5.71
C ILE A 29 -10.94 12.10 -6.65
N LYS A 30 -9.99 12.89 -6.19
CA LYS A 30 -9.37 14.00 -6.93
C LYS A 30 -8.12 13.55 -7.66
N HIS A 31 -7.39 12.58 -7.11
CA HIS A 31 -6.19 12.07 -7.72
C HIS A 31 -6.06 10.55 -7.57
N THR A 32 -5.52 9.93 -8.62
CA THR A 32 -5.01 8.57 -8.60
C THR A 32 -3.60 8.62 -9.17
N CYS A 33 -2.66 7.95 -8.51
CA CYS A 33 -1.30 7.82 -9.03
C CYS A 33 -0.78 6.38 -8.89
N ASN A 34 0.13 6.01 -9.78
CA ASN A 34 0.74 4.68 -9.86
C ASN A 34 2.24 4.85 -9.57
N CYS A 35 2.62 4.68 -8.31
CA CYS A 35 3.92 5.10 -7.80
C CYS A 35 4.87 3.93 -7.58
N CYS A 36 6.12 4.07 -8.01
CA CYS A 36 7.18 3.10 -7.70
C CYS A 36 7.92 3.47 -6.40
N GLY A 37 8.55 2.47 -5.78
CA GLY A 37 9.41 2.66 -4.60
C GLY A 37 10.74 3.39 -4.86
N HIS A 38 11.05 3.76 -6.10
CA HIS A 38 12.36 4.34 -6.45
C HIS A 38 12.40 5.88 -6.38
N TYR A 39 11.40 6.56 -6.94
CA TYR A 39 11.44 8.03 -7.11
C TYR A 39 10.24 8.77 -6.54
N CYS A 40 9.16 8.07 -6.18
CA CYS A 40 7.97 8.70 -5.61
C CYS A 40 8.29 9.46 -4.33
N TRP A 41 7.69 10.65 -4.17
CA TRP A 41 7.84 11.48 -2.98
C TRP A 41 7.23 10.87 -1.72
N ASN A 42 6.27 9.94 -1.85
CA ASN A 42 5.74 9.20 -0.72
C ASN A 42 6.47 7.86 -0.56
N VAL A 43 6.18 6.91 -1.44
CA VAL A 43 6.66 5.52 -1.34
C VAL A 43 8.19 5.44 -1.35
N GLY A 44 8.84 6.20 -2.23
CA GLY A 44 10.30 6.22 -2.33
C GLY A 44 11.00 6.93 -1.17
N ILE A 45 10.31 7.85 -0.46
CA ILE A 45 10.84 8.43 0.78
C ILE A 45 10.75 7.41 1.91
N ILE A 46 9.63 6.69 2.06
CA ILE A 46 9.51 5.59 3.03
C ILE A 46 10.66 4.61 2.80
N ARG A 47 10.80 4.10 1.57
CA ARG A 47 11.84 3.12 1.23
C ARG A 47 13.27 3.62 1.47
N ARG A 48 13.65 4.76 0.87
CA ARG A 48 15.06 5.21 0.78
C ARG A 48 15.51 6.07 1.95
N ARG A 49 14.61 6.90 2.49
CA ARG A 49 14.93 7.81 3.60
C ARG A 49 14.55 7.22 4.95
N LYS A 50 13.90 6.06 4.97
CA LYS A 50 13.44 5.37 6.17
C LYS A 50 12.60 6.29 7.06
N VAL A 51 11.72 7.07 6.43
CA VAL A 51 10.70 7.87 7.14
C VAL A 51 9.54 6.94 7.50
N PRO A 52 9.09 6.90 8.77
CA PRO A 52 7.95 6.10 9.17
C PRO A 52 6.70 6.41 8.33
N ARG A 53 6.03 5.37 7.84
CA ARG A 53 4.88 5.54 6.93
C ARG A 53 3.79 6.43 7.54
N ASP A 54 3.50 6.26 8.82
CA ASP A 54 2.38 6.91 9.51
C ASP A 54 2.67 8.42 9.72
N SER A 55 3.92 8.86 9.53
CA SER A 55 4.28 10.29 9.48
C SER A 55 3.94 10.95 8.13
N LEU A 56 3.88 10.17 7.05
CA LEU A 56 3.63 10.66 5.70
C LEU A 56 2.18 10.44 5.25
N MET A 57 1.65 9.24 5.50
CA MET A 57 0.37 8.80 4.99
C MET A 57 -0.46 8.13 6.08
N GLU A 58 -1.77 8.33 6.02
CA GLU A 58 -2.70 7.57 6.85
C GLU A 58 -2.92 6.20 6.20
N VAL A 59 -2.52 5.12 6.88
CA VAL A 59 -2.65 3.75 6.36
C VAL A 59 -3.82 3.06 7.05
N TYR A 60 -4.82 2.64 6.27
CA TYR A 60 -6.03 1.96 6.75
C TYR A 60 -5.94 0.44 6.67
N PHE A 61 -5.07 -0.09 5.81
CA PHE A 61 -4.95 -1.52 5.55
C PHE A 61 -3.51 -1.99 5.73
N THR A 62 -3.35 -3.26 6.11
CA THR A 62 -2.07 -3.96 6.18
C THR A 62 -2.18 -5.31 5.48
N ARG A 63 -1.04 -5.88 5.12
CA ARG A 63 -0.97 -7.23 4.54
C ARG A 63 -1.37 -8.28 5.59
N ARG A 64 -2.11 -9.29 5.15
CA ARG A 64 -2.27 -10.59 5.84
C ARG A 64 -1.68 -11.71 4.98
N THR A 65 -1.20 -12.79 5.59
CA THR A 65 -0.64 -13.95 4.87
C THR A 65 -1.23 -15.24 5.43
N GLU A 66 -1.77 -16.08 4.56
CA GLU A 66 -2.16 -17.47 4.89
C GLU A 66 -0.90 -18.35 4.86
N MET A 67 -0.32 -18.62 6.03
CA MET A 67 1.01 -19.23 6.12
C MET A 67 1.09 -20.67 5.60
N GLU A 68 -0.04 -21.39 5.62
CA GLU A 68 -0.18 -22.74 5.07
C GLU A 68 -0.09 -22.75 3.54
N GLU A 69 -0.52 -21.67 2.88
CA GLU A 69 -0.47 -21.53 1.42
C GLU A 69 0.83 -20.86 0.94
N CYS A 70 1.64 -20.35 1.87
CA CYS A 70 2.92 -19.73 1.58
C CYS A 70 3.98 -20.79 1.24
N ILE A 71 4.45 -20.80 0.00
CA ILE A 71 5.48 -21.74 -0.50
C ILE A 71 6.91 -21.20 -0.41
N GLY A 72 7.15 -20.06 0.26
CA GLY A 72 8.50 -19.54 0.46
C GLY A 72 9.21 -18.98 -0.77
N CYS A 73 8.50 -18.71 -1.87
CA CYS A 73 9.12 -18.36 -3.16
C CYS A 73 9.82 -16.98 -3.24
N GLY A 74 9.69 -16.11 -2.23
CA GLY A 74 10.37 -14.81 -2.22
C GLY A 74 9.78 -13.70 -3.11
N ALA A 75 8.85 -14.00 -4.03
CA ALA A 75 8.29 -12.99 -4.96
C ALA A 75 7.73 -11.73 -4.26
N CYS A 76 7.13 -11.91 -3.08
CA CYS A 76 6.59 -10.80 -2.30
C CYS A 76 7.66 -9.91 -1.63
N GLU A 77 8.86 -10.44 -1.37
CA GLU A 77 10.00 -9.68 -0.87
C GLU A 77 10.58 -8.80 -1.98
N GLU A 78 10.82 -9.38 -3.16
CA GLU A 78 11.41 -8.68 -4.31
C GLU A 78 10.57 -7.47 -4.77
N ILE A 79 9.25 -7.62 -4.80
CA ILE A 79 8.34 -6.58 -5.31
C ILE A 79 7.95 -5.55 -4.25
N CYS A 80 8.31 -5.73 -2.97
CA CYS A 80 7.83 -4.87 -1.90
C CYS A 80 8.37 -3.43 -2.07
N PRO A 81 7.52 -2.42 -2.34
CA PRO A 81 7.99 -1.10 -2.73
C PRO A 81 8.58 -0.29 -1.56
N VAL A 82 8.41 -0.76 -0.33
CA VAL A 82 8.90 -0.13 0.91
C VAL A 82 9.85 -1.04 1.69
N ASP A 83 10.22 -2.21 1.17
CA ASP A 83 11.06 -3.21 1.86
C ASP A 83 10.48 -3.68 3.23
N ALA A 84 9.15 -3.82 3.33
CA ALA A 84 8.47 -4.28 4.55
C ALA A 84 8.40 -5.81 4.70
N VAL A 85 8.89 -6.57 3.71
CA VAL A 85 8.81 -8.03 3.68
C VAL A 85 10.22 -8.59 3.72
N LYS A 86 10.43 -9.66 4.48
CA LYS A 86 11.67 -10.42 4.49
C LYS A 86 11.39 -11.91 4.45
N MET A 87 12.29 -12.69 3.86
CA MET A 87 12.24 -14.14 3.94
C MET A 87 13.04 -14.64 5.15
N VAL A 88 12.38 -15.36 6.06
CA VAL A 88 12.96 -15.98 7.27
C VAL A 88 12.47 -17.41 7.35
N ASP A 89 13.39 -18.38 7.49
CA ASP A 89 13.08 -19.81 7.57
C ASP A 89 12.11 -20.28 6.46
N GLU A 90 12.39 -19.88 5.21
CA GLU A 90 11.58 -20.18 4.01
C GLU A 90 10.14 -19.66 4.05
N LYS A 91 9.84 -18.69 4.92
CA LYS A 91 8.54 -18.06 5.06
C LYS A 91 8.65 -16.54 5.00
N ALA A 92 7.58 -15.90 4.52
CA ALA A 92 7.54 -14.45 4.41
C ALA A 92 7.14 -13.83 5.76
N GLU A 93 8.05 -13.09 6.37
CA GLU A 93 7.77 -12.22 7.51
C GLU A 93 7.51 -10.79 7.03
N VAL A 94 6.54 -10.12 7.66
CA VAL A 94 6.10 -8.79 7.28
C VAL A 94 6.19 -7.86 8.48
N ASP A 95 6.93 -6.76 8.31
CA ASP A 95 6.90 -5.65 9.26
C ASP A 95 5.58 -4.89 9.09
N LEU A 96 4.64 -5.16 10.00
CA LEU A 96 3.31 -4.52 10.01
C LEU A 96 3.35 -3.07 10.51
N ASP A 97 4.48 -2.57 11.01
CA ASP A 97 4.72 -1.15 11.33
C ASP A 97 5.33 -0.38 10.15
N TRP A 98 5.85 -1.10 9.16
CA TRP A 98 6.35 -0.55 7.91
C TRP A 98 5.43 -0.76 6.69
N CYS A 99 4.65 -1.83 6.68
CA CYS A 99 3.73 -2.18 5.59
C CYS A 99 2.72 -1.05 5.28
N ILE A 100 2.64 -0.60 4.03
CA ILE A 100 1.70 0.46 3.62
C ILE A 100 0.36 -0.06 3.09
N GLY A 101 0.11 -1.37 3.13
CA GLY A 101 -1.15 -1.96 2.67
C GLY A 101 -1.40 -1.89 1.17
N CYS A 102 -0.36 -1.67 0.35
CA CYS A 102 -0.51 -1.41 -1.10
C CYS A 102 -1.01 -2.58 -1.96
N GLY A 103 -1.02 -3.82 -1.45
CA GLY A 103 -1.52 -4.99 -2.18
C GLY A 103 -0.63 -5.52 -3.31
N VAL A 104 0.43 -4.81 -3.73
CA VAL A 104 1.32 -5.20 -4.84
C VAL A 104 1.84 -6.63 -4.72
N CYS A 105 2.25 -7.04 -3.52
CA CYS A 105 2.74 -8.40 -3.27
C CYS A 105 1.67 -9.49 -3.46
N GLY A 106 0.39 -9.17 -3.31
CA GLY A 106 -0.72 -10.09 -3.56
C GLY A 106 -0.81 -10.49 -5.04
N VAL A 107 -0.63 -9.52 -5.94
CA VAL A 107 -0.65 -9.75 -7.40
C VAL A 107 0.50 -10.67 -7.82
N SER A 108 1.67 -10.55 -7.17
CA SER A 108 2.84 -11.39 -7.45
C SER A 108 2.78 -12.80 -6.83
N CYS A 109 1.83 -13.06 -5.93
CA CYS A 109 1.80 -14.31 -5.17
C CYS A 109 1.22 -15.45 -6.02
N PRO A 110 2.00 -16.50 -6.38
CA PRO A 110 1.52 -17.56 -7.27
C PRO A 110 0.46 -18.47 -6.62
N THR A 111 0.38 -18.50 -5.29
CA THR A 111 -0.57 -19.33 -4.55
C THR A 111 -1.80 -18.59 -4.08
N GLY A 112 -1.83 -17.26 -4.18
CA GLY A 112 -2.92 -16.44 -3.64
C GLY A 112 -2.90 -16.27 -2.11
N ALA A 113 -1.83 -16.68 -1.43
CA ALA A 113 -1.70 -16.66 0.03
C ALA A 113 -1.70 -15.26 0.67
N ILE A 114 -1.69 -14.19 -0.11
CA ILE A 114 -1.52 -12.82 0.38
C ILE A 114 -2.81 -12.03 0.16
N GLY A 115 -3.31 -11.40 1.23
CA GLY A 115 -4.43 -10.46 1.20
C GLY A 115 -4.10 -9.15 1.91
N ILE A 116 -5.09 -8.26 1.96
CA ILE A 116 -5.06 -7.06 2.80
C ILE A 116 -6.23 -7.09 3.78
N GLU A 117 -6.03 -6.54 4.96
CA GLU A 117 -7.03 -6.39 6.00
C GLU A 117 -6.97 -5.00 6.61
N ARG A 118 -8.09 -4.56 7.18
CA ARG A 118 -8.16 -3.25 7.83
C ARG A 118 -7.37 -3.28 9.14
N ARG A 119 -6.53 -2.26 9.37
CA ARG A 119 -5.81 -2.07 10.63
C ARG A 119 -6.80 -1.81 11.77
N ALA A 120 -6.53 -2.41 12.93
CA ALA A 120 -7.31 -2.16 14.14
C ALA A 120 -7.29 -0.65 14.52
N GLY A 121 -8.43 -0.14 14.99
CA GLY A 121 -8.56 1.27 15.41
C GLY A 121 -8.59 2.28 14.26
N LYS A 122 -8.69 1.83 13.00
CA LYS A 122 -8.92 2.70 11.85
C LYS A 122 -10.39 2.68 11.45
N ASP A 123 -11.09 3.79 11.73
CA ASP A 123 -12.45 4.04 11.29
C ASP A 123 -12.54 4.21 9.76
N ASP A 124 -13.68 4.64 9.26
CA ASP A 124 -13.82 4.98 7.85
C ASP A 124 -13.00 6.22 7.48
N ALA A 125 -12.64 6.30 6.19
CA ALA A 125 -12.00 7.49 5.64
C ALA A 125 -12.91 8.72 5.85
N PRO A 126 -12.35 9.93 6.07
CA PRO A 126 -13.11 11.16 6.13
C PRO A 126 -14.06 11.33 4.94
N LYS A 127 -15.19 12.01 5.16
CA LYS A 127 -16.27 12.16 4.17
C LYS A 127 -15.80 12.73 2.83
N ASP A 128 -14.83 13.63 2.86
CA ASP A 128 -14.26 14.28 1.69
C ASP A 128 -12.86 14.82 2.02
N PHE A 129 -12.21 15.39 1.01
CA PHE A 129 -10.85 15.91 1.11
C PHE A 129 -10.72 17.07 2.10
N GLU A 130 -11.78 17.87 2.30
CA GLU A 130 -11.78 18.97 3.27
C GLU A 130 -11.68 18.43 4.69
N HIS A 131 -12.54 17.46 5.03
CA HIS A 131 -12.51 16.81 6.34
C HIS A 131 -11.20 16.06 6.59
N LEU A 132 -10.61 15.46 5.54
CA LEU A 132 -9.29 14.85 5.62
C LEU A 132 -8.21 15.87 6.02
N HIS A 133 -8.18 17.04 5.38
CA HIS A 133 -7.20 18.08 5.70
C HIS A 133 -7.40 18.67 7.09
N GLN A 134 -8.66 18.85 7.51
CA GLN A 134 -8.99 19.29 8.87
C GLN A 134 -8.47 18.28 9.91
N LYS A 135 -8.69 16.97 9.69
CA LYS A 135 -8.18 15.90 10.55
C LYS A 135 -6.65 15.92 10.61
N ILE A 136 -5.97 15.98 9.46
CA ILE A 136 -4.49 16.00 9.40
C ILE A 136 -3.91 17.21 10.16
N ARG A 137 -4.52 18.40 10.00
CA ARG A 137 -4.08 19.60 10.71
C ARG A 137 -4.25 19.47 12.23
N ALA A 138 -5.40 18.96 12.67
CA ALA A 138 -5.68 18.74 14.08
C ALA A 138 -4.71 17.72 14.71
N GLU A 139 -4.45 16.60 14.03
CA GLU A 139 -3.55 15.54 14.52
C GLU A 139 -2.08 15.96 14.54
N ARG A 140 -1.66 16.81 13.59
CA ARG A 140 -0.27 17.23 13.44
C ARG A 140 0.04 18.61 14.06
N GLY A 141 -0.96 19.28 14.63
CA GLY A 141 -0.82 20.60 15.25
C GLY A 141 -0.42 21.71 14.27
N LEU A 142 -0.95 21.66 13.03
CA LEU A 142 -0.66 22.59 11.92
C LEU A 142 -1.77 23.61 11.68
#